data_AF-A0A259SUH7-F1
#
_entry.id   AF-A0A259SUH7-F1
#
_cell.length_a   1.000
_cell.length_b   1.000
_cell.length_c   1.000
_cell.angle_alpha   90.00
_cell.angle_beta   90.00
_cell.angle_gamma   90.00
#
_symmetry.space_group_name_H-M   'P 1'
#
loop_
_entity.id
_entity.type
_entity.pdbx_description
1 polymer ?
#
loop_
_entity_poly.entity_id
_entity_poly.type
_entity_poly.pdbx_seq_one_letter_code
_entity_poly.pdbx_strand_id
1 'polypeptide(L)'
;MLGVHHAGTGLAAWVAFTASSPFIPSFGVMPLEPAAVALGGVVAAGAALLPDADHPSATISYSVPVVGKAVTSAIGSASGGHRHGTHSGLSAILVVMVAFTLTPLLHGHAIAGSPQVFIAGAVAAALLTFAMKVLRIVRSWGIAWL
;
A
#
# COMPACT_ATOMS: atom_id res chain seq x y z
N MET A 1 7.70 -14.40 -0.10
CA MET A 1 6.61 -14.18 -1.08
C MET A 1 6.99 -13.08 -2.03
N LEU A 2 6.75 -13.24 -3.35
CA LEU A 2 7.20 -12.31 -4.38
C LEU A 2 6.29 -11.08 -4.58
N GLY A 3 5.07 -11.06 -4.02
CA GLY A 3 4.18 -9.89 -3.96
C GLY A 3 3.53 -9.43 -5.28
N VAL A 4 4.02 -9.86 -6.45
CA VAL A 4 3.58 -9.35 -7.76
C VAL A 4 2.07 -9.44 -7.96
N HIS A 5 1.45 -10.56 -7.59
CA HIS A 5 0.01 -10.73 -7.70
C HIS A 5 -0.77 -9.81 -6.75
N HIS A 6 -0.32 -9.66 -5.51
CA HIS A 6 -0.91 -8.71 -4.56
C HIS A 6 -0.87 -7.28 -5.10
N ALA A 7 0.31 -6.84 -5.56
CA ALA A 7 0.50 -5.51 -6.12
C ALA A 7 -0.39 -5.30 -7.37
N GLY A 8 -0.46 -6.29 -8.26
CA GLY A 8 -1.31 -6.26 -9.44
C GLY A 8 -2.79 -6.16 -9.10
N THR A 9 -3.29 -6.93 -8.12
CA THR A 9 -4.69 -6.87 -7.71
C THR A 9 -5.04 -5.56 -7.01
N GLY A 10 -4.12 -4.99 -6.22
CA GLY A 10 -4.30 -3.67 -5.59
C GLY A 10 -4.43 -2.56 -6.63
N LEU A 11 -3.55 -2.55 -7.64
CA LEU A 11 -3.62 -1.62 -8.76
C LEU A 11 -4.95 -1.77 -9.52
N ALA A 12 -5.31 -3.01 -9.88
CA ALA A 12 -6.53 -3.28 -10.63
C ALA A 12 -7.79 -2.85 -9.85
N ALA A 13 -7.84 -3.10 -8.53
CA ALA A 13 -8.95 -2.67 -7.69
C ALA A 13 -9.10 -1.13 -7.67
N TRP A 14 -7.98 -0.39 -7.57
CA TRP A 14 -8.00 1.07 -7.61
C TRP A 14 -8.50 1.60 -8.96
N VAL A 15 -7.97 1.07 -10.08
CA VAL A 15 -8.41 1.45 -11.43
C VAL A 15 -9.89 1.15 -11.61
N ALA A 16 -10.35 -0.04 -11.21
CA ALA A 16 -11.77 -0.39 -11.30
C ALA A 16 -12.66 0.55 -10.49
N PHE A 17 -12.22 1.03 -9.32
CA PHE A 17 -13.01 1.91 -8.47
C PHE A 17 -13.04 3.38 -8.94
N THR A 18 -11.90 3.87 -9.47
CA THR A 18 -11.69 5.32 -9.69
C THR A 18 -11.69 5.76 -11.14
N ALA A 19 -11.42 4.87 -12.09
CA ALA A 19 -11.47 5.23 -13.49
C ALA A 19 -12.93 5.46 -13.94
N SER A 20 -13.09 6.38 -14.88
CA SER A 20 -14.34 6.60 -15.61
C SER A 20 -13.99 6.65 -17.10
N SER A 21 -14.06 5.50 -17.78
CA SER A 21 -13.80 5.41 -19.21
C SER A 21 -14.74 4.40 -19.85
N PRO A 22 -15.32 4.71 -21.03
CA PRO A 22 -16.12 3.74 -21.78
C PRO A 22 -15.28 2.56 -22.31
N PHE A 23 -13.95 2.66 -22.29
CA PHE A 23 -13.02 1.66 -22.81
C PHE A 23 -12.38 0.79 -21.74
N ILE A 24 -12.52 1.14 -20.46
CA ILE A 24 -11.93 0.40 -19.34
C ILE A 24 -13.09 -0.11 -18.49
N PRO A 25 -13.18 -1.42 -18.22
CA PRO A 25 -14.15 -1.93 -17.26
C PRO A 25 -13.90 -1.32 -15.87
N SER A 26 -14.74 -0.37 -15.48
CA SER A 26 -14.63 0.39 -14.25
C SER A 26 -16.00 0.70 -13.68
N PHE A 27 -16.10 0.77 -12.35
CA PHE A 27 -17.30 1.14 -11.62
C PHE A 27 -17.52 2.65 -11.55
N GLY A 28 -16.46 3.46 -11.70
CA GLY A 28 -16.55 4.92 -11.66
C GLY A 28 -17.16 5.46 -10.36
N VAL A 29 -16.93 4.78 -9.23
CA VAL A 29 -17.54 5.14 -7.93
C VAL A 29 -16.97 6.46 -7.42
N MET A 30 -15.67 6.67 -7.63
CA MET A 30 -14.99 7.93 -7.33
C MET A 30 -14.19 8.37 -8.56
N PRO A 31 -14.82 9.00 -9.56
CA PRO A 31 -14.15 9.40 -10.80
C PRO A 31 -12.99 10.34 -10.52
N LEU A 32 -11.80 9.97 -10.99
CA LEU A 32 -10.59 10.79 -10.90
C LEU A 32 -10.01 11.07 -12.29
N GLU A 33 -9.24 12.15 -12.40
CA GLU A 33 -8.44 12.42 -13.61
C GLU A 33 -7.42 11.29 -13.86
N PRO A 34 -7.09 10.94 -15.12
CA PRO A 34 -6.16 9.84 -15.42
C PRO A 34 -4.84 9.85 -14.64
N ALA A 35 -4.26 11.03 -14.39
CA ALA A 35 -3.04 11.13 -13.59
C ALA A 35 -3.23 10.66 -12.14
N ALA A 36 -4.35 11.03 -11.51
CA ALA A 36 -4.68 10.60 -10.16
C ALA A 36 -5.05 9.10 -10.10
N VAL A 37 -5.70 8.56 -11.13
CA VAL A 37 -5.93 7.12 -11.27
C VAL A 37 -4.59 6.37 -11.33
N ALA A 38 -3.65 6.84 -12.15
CA ALA A 38 -2.34 6.20 -12.30
C ALA A 38 -1.52 6.26 -11.01
N LEU A 39 -1.38 7.45 -10.41
CA LEU A 39 -0.61 7.64 -9.17
C LEU A 39 -1.22 6.85 -8.00
N GLY A 40 -2.55 6.94 -7.82
CA GLY A 40 -3.26 6.18 -6.80
C GLY A 40 -3.17 4.67 -7.03
N GLY A 41 -3.12 4.23 -8.30
CA GLY A 41 -2.94 2.82 -8.65
C GLY A 41 -1.60 2.26 -8.19
N VAL A 42 -0.52 3.04 -8.32
CA VAL A 42 0.81 2.66 -7.81
C VAL A 42 0.82 2.62 -6.28
N VAL A 43 0.22 3.60 -5.62
CA VAL A 43 0.07 3.62 -4.15
C VAL A 43 -0.72 2.40 -3.68
N ALA A 44 -1.83 2.07 -4.33
CA ALA A 44 -2.67 0.91 -4.03
C ALA A 44 -1.93 -0.42 -4.27
N ALA A 45 -1.10 -0.49 -5.31
CA ALA A 45 -0.22 -1.64 -5.55
C ALA A 45 0.74 -1.87 -4.38
N GLY A 46 1.33 -0.79 -3.86
CA GLY A 46 2.18 -0.82 -2.67
C GLY A 46 1.40 -1.22 -1.41
N ALA A 47 0.22 -0.64 -1.20
CA ALA A 47 -0.64 -0.90 -0.05
C ALA A 47 -1.11 -2.36 0.01
N ALA A 48 -1.36 -2.99 -1.14
CA ALA A 48 -1.75 -4.39 -1.22
C ALA A 48 -0.65 -5.37 -0.73
N LEU A 49 0.58 -4.90 -0.53
CA LEU A 49 1.68 -5.68 0.04
C LEU A 49 1.74 -5.62 1.56
N LEU A 50 0.99 -4.71 2.22
CA LEU A 50 1.02 -4.58 3.67
C LEU A 50 0.62 -5.87 4.42
N PRO A 51 -0.32 -6.71 3.94
CA PRO A 51 -0.59 -8.01 4.55
C PRO A 51 0.62 -8.95 4.60
N ASP A 52 1.52 -8.89 3.61
CA ASP A 52 2.75 -9.70 3.56
C ASP A 52 3.76 -9.29 4.65
N ALA A 53 3.53 -8.17 5.34
CA ALA A 53 4.37 -7.75 6.46
C ALA A 53 4.28 -8.73 7.66
N ASP A 54 3.40 -9.74 7.62
CA ASP A 54 3.30 -10.83 8.59
C ASP A 54 4.43 -11.87 8.50
N HIS A 55 5.34 -11.75 7.53
CA HIS A 55 6.40 -12.73 7.32
C HIS A 55 7.79 -12.09 7.17
N PRO A 56 8.79 -12.49 7.99
CA PRO A 56 10.12 -11.89 7.95
C PRO A 56 10.93 -12.16 6.69
N SER A 57 10.47 -13.10 5.85
CA SER A 57 11.02 -13.36 4.51
C SER A 57 10.10 -12.88 3.37
N ALA A 58 9.14 -12.01 3.65
CA ALA A 58 8.39 -11.32 2.60
C ALA A 58 9.32 -10.39 1.82
N THR A 59 9.01 -10.12 0.54
CA THR A 59 9.87 -9.24 -0.28
C THR A 59 10.06 -7.87 0.41
N ILE A 60 8.99 -7.28 0.93
CA ILE A 60 9.04 -5.99 1.61
C ILE A 60 9.83 -5.98 2.93
N SER A 61 10.15 -7.14 3.54
CA SER A 61 11.01 -7.19 4.73
C SER A 61 12.45 -6.77 4.46
N TYR A 62 12.86 -6.80 3.20
CA TYR A 62 14.19 -6.39 2.73
C TYR A 62 14.23 -4.93 2.26
N SER A 63 13.13 -4.19 2.36
CA SER A 63 13.02 -2.80 1.88
C SER A 63 13.90 -1.83 2.65
N VAL A 64 14.02 -2.02 3.96
CA VAL A 64 14.97 -1.31 4.82
C VAL A 64 15.82 -2.37 5.51
N PRO A 65 17.13 -2.45 5.24
CA PRO A 65 18.00 -3.46 5.85
C PRO A 65 17.89 -3.44 7.37
N VAL A 66 17.86 -4.62 7.99
CA VAL A 66 17.68 -4.84 9.45
C VAL A 66 16.29 -4.45 9.97
N VAL A 67 15.88 -3.19 9.79
CA VAL A 67 14.62 -2.65 10.30
C VAL A 67 13.41 -3.36 9.69
N GLY A 68 13.40 -3.57 8.37
CA GLY A 68 12.29 -4.22 7.69
C GLY A 68 12.05 -5.65 8.20
N LYS A 69 13.12 -6.41 8.44
CA LYS A 69 13.02 -7.75 9.06
C LYS A 69 12.52 -7.69 10.50
N ALA A 70 13.01 -6.74 11.31
CA ALA A 70 12.54 -6.60 12.68
C ALA A 70 11.03 -6.27 12.74
N VAL A 71 10.59 -5.32 11.92
CA VAL A 71 9.18 -4.92 11.82
C VAL A 71 8.31 -6.08 11.36
N THR A 72 8.70 -6.77 10.29
CA THR A 72 7.90 -7.90 9.76
C THR A 72 7.89 -9.12 10.68
N SER A 73 8.98 -9.37 11.43
CA SER A 73 8.96 -10.36 12.52
C SER A 73 7.96 -9.98 13.61
N ALA A 74 7.96 -8.72 14.06
CA ALA A 74 7.06 -8.26 15.11
C ALA A 74 5.59 -8.33 14.68
N ILE A 75 5.28 -7.89 13.46
CA ILE A 75 3.93 -8.01 12.88
C ILE A 75 3.54 -9.48 12.77
N GLY A 76 4.43 -10.34 12.28
CA GLY A 76 4.19 -11.78 12.21
C GLY A 76 3.84 -12.37 13.57
N SER A 77 4.64 -12.10 14.61
CA SER A 77 4.33 -12.56 15.97
C SER A 77 2.99 -12.03 16.50
N ALA A 78 2.67 -10.76 16.25
CA ALA A 78 1.42 -10.15 16.73
C ALA A 78 0.16 -10.63 15.97
N SER A 79 0.31 -11.00 14.70
CA SER A 79 -0.81 -11.37 13.81
C SER A 79 -1.04 -12.89 13.68
N GLY A 80 -0.23 -13.71 14.37
CA GLY A 80 -0.29 -15.18 14.27
C GLY A 80 0.52 -15.76 13.11
N GLY A 81 1.32 -14.92 12.44
CA GLY A 81 2.22 -15.31 11.35
C GLY A 81 1.51 -15.46 10.02
N HIS A 82 2.19 -16.14 9.11
CA HIS A 82 1.84 -16.13 7.70
C HIS A 82 0.42 -16.65 7.42
N ARG A 83 -0.39 -15.85 6.72
CA ARG A 83 -1.78 -16.16 6.29
C ARG A 83 -2.83 -16.25 7.40
N HIS A 84 -2.54 -15.68 8.58
CA HIS A 84 -3.51 -15.59 9.67
C HIS A 84 -4.14 -14.20 9.71
N GLY A 85 -3.85 -13.40 10.74
CA GLY A 85 -4.53 -12.15 11.02
C GLY A 85 -4.59 -11.21 9.81
N THR A 86 -3.44 -10.89 9.22
CA THR A 86 -3.34 -9.89 8.13
C THR A 86 -3.96 -10.34 6.80
N HIS A 87 -4.19 -11.63 6.63
CA HIS A 87 -4.78 -12.22 5.42
C HIS A 87 -6.24 -12.64 5.64
N SER A 88 -6.84 -12.26 6.77
CA SER A 88 -8.25 -12.53 7.06
C SER A 88 -9.16 -11.47 6.43
N GLY A 89 -10.37 -11.86 6.02
CA GLY A 89 -11.38 -10.89 5.57
C GLY A 89 -11.72 -9.84 6.64
N LEU A 90 -11.64 -10.21 7.92
CA LEU A 90 -11.81 -9.29 9.04
C LEU A 90 -10.77 -8.18 9.05
N SER A 91 -9.50 -8.49 8.75
CA SER A 91 -8.45 -7.48 8.68
C SER A 91 -8.69 -6.47 7.56
N ALA A 92 -9.18 -6.91 6.40
CA ALA A 92 -9.53 -6.01 5.30
C ALA A 92 -10.67 -5.05 5.71
N ILE A 93 -11.71 -5.57 6.37
CA ILE A 93 -12.82 -4.75 6.90
C ILE A 93 -12.30 -3.74 7.93
N LEU A 94 -11.46 -4.19 8.86
CA LEU A 94 -10.91 -3.32 9.91
C LEU A 94 -10.06 -2.19 9.31
N VAL A 95 -9.19 -2.49 8.33
CA VAL A 95 -8.39 -1.48 7.64
C VAL A 95 -9.27 -0.45 6.95
N VAL A 96 -10.34 -0.89 6.26
CA VAL A 96 -11.30 0.02 5.64
C VAL A 96 -11.97 0.90 6.71
N MET A 97 -12.48 0.31 7.78
CA MET A 97 -13.12 1.08 8.86
C MET A 97 -12.17 2.10 9.48
N VAL A 98 -10.94 1.72 9.78
CA VAL A 98 -9.89 2.64 10.29
C VAL A 98 -9.59 3.75 9.29
N ALA A 99 -9.48 3.44 8.00
CA ALA A 99 -9.25 4.46 6.98
C ALA A 99 -10.41 5.46 6.89
N PHE A 100 -11.65 4.98 6.81
CA PHE A 100 -12.84 5.84 6.71
C PHE A 100 -13.06 6.70 7.97
N THR A 101 -12.69 6.20 9.14
CA THR A 101 -12.82 6.93 10.41
C THR A 101 -11.70 7.95 10.61
N LEU A 102 -10.45 7.63 10.27
CA LEU A 102 -9.32 8.54 10.43
C LEU A 102 -9.29 9.65 9.38
N THR A 103 -9.78 9.38 8.16
CA THR A 103 -9.75 10.34 7.05
C THR A 103 -10.36 11.71 7.40
N PRO A 104 -11.59 11.81 7.93
CA PRO A 104 -12.18 13.12 8.28
C PRO A 104 -11.47 13.79 9.47
N LEU A 105 -10.95 13.02 10.43
CA LEU A 105 -10.25 13.55 11.61
C LEU A 105 -8.92 14.20 11.23
N LEU A 106 -8.25 13.67 10.21
CA LEU A 106 -6.93 14.13 9.78
C LEU A 106 -6.99 15.16 8.64
N HIS A 107 -8.09 15.20 7.86
CA HIS A 107 -8.24 16.09 6.70
C HIS A 107 -8.09 17.58 7.03
N GLY A 108 -8.60 18.05 8.18
CA GLY A 108 -8.56 19.46 8.56
C GLY A 108 -7.20 19.98 9.04
N HIS A 109 -6.20 19.12 9.23
CA HIS A 109 -4.92 19.45 9.86
C HIS A 109 -3.71 19.40 8.90
N ALA A 110 -3.96 19.23 7.59
CA ALA A 110 -2.93 19.09 6.57
C ALA A 110 -2.51 20.47 6.01
N ILE A 111 -1.74 21.22 6.80
CA ILE A 111 -1.02 22.41 6.32
C ILE A 111 0.40 22.02 5.88
N ALA A 112 0.95 22.72 4.88
CA ALA A 112 2.31 22.46 4.43
C ALA A 112 3.30 22.52 5.60
N GLY A 113 4.14 21.49 5.73
CA GLY A 113 5.09 21.36 6.84
C GLY A 113 4.50 20.82 8.15
N SER A 114 3.22 20.44 8.19
CA SER A 114 2.66 19.78 9.38
C SER A 114 3.20 18.34 9.52
N PRO A 115 3.29 17.81 10.75
CA PRO A 115 3.67 16.41 10.99
C PRO A 115 2.82 15.42 10.17
N GLN A 116 1.54 15.72 9.99
CA GLN A 116 0.60 14.90 9.23
C GLN A 116 1.03 14.79 7.75
N VAL A 117 1.42 15.89 7.13
CA VAL A 117 1.90 15.91 5.73
C VAL A 117 3.20 15.12 5.59
N PHE A 118 4.13 15.27 6.55
CA PHE A 118 5.37 14.50 6.55
C PHE A 118 5.12 13.00 6.70
N ILE A 119 4.23 12.60 7.62
CA ILE A 119 3.87 11.20 7.82
C ILE A 119 3.21 10.63 6.57
N ALA A 120 2.24 11.34 5.99
CA ALA A 120 1.57 10.91 4.76
C ALA A 120 2.56 10.77 3.60
N GLY A 121 3.49 11.71 3.46
CA GLY A 121 4.56 11.65 2.46
C GLY A 121 5.50 10.45 2.66
N ALA A 122 5.91 10.18 3.90
CA ALA A 122 6.76 9.03 4.23
C ALA A 122 6.05 7.69 3.96
N VAL A 123 4.77 7.58 4.34
CA VAL A 123 3.95 6.39 4.04
C VAL A 123 3.80 6.22 2.52
N ALA A 124 3.44 7.28 1.79
CA ALA A 124 3.34 7.23 0.34
C ALA A 124 4.67 6.78 -0.29
N ALA A 125 5.79 7.38 0.10
CA ALA A 125 7.12 7.00 -0.39
C ALA A 125 7.43 5.52 -0.15
N ALA A 126 7.10 4.99 1.03
CA ALA A 126 7.27 3.56 1.32
C ALA A 126 6.40 2.67 0.42
N LEU A 127 5.11 3.02 0.22
CA LEU A 127 4.20 2.26 -0.65
C LEU A 127 4.67 2.29 -2.11
N LEU A 128 5.09 3.46 -2.61
CA LEU A 128 5.68 3.58 -3.94
C LEU A 128 6.93 2.70 -4.07
N THR A 129 7.83 2.77 -3.09
CA THR A 129 9.05 1.93 -3.07
C THR A 129 8.70 0.45 -3.18
N PHE A 130 7.71 -0.01 -2.40
CA PHE A 130 7.28 -1.41 -2.43
C PHE A 130 6.73 -1.80 -3.81
N ALA A 131 5.84 -0.97 -4.38
CA ALA A 131 5.26 -1.19 -5.69
C ALA A 131 6.35 -1.25 -6.79
N MET A 132 7.24 -0.27 -6.84
CA MET A 132 8.31 -0.17 -7.84
C MET A 132 9.23 -1.38 -7.79
N LYS A 133 9.59 -1.85 -6.60
CA LYS A 133 10.45 -3.02 -6.44
C LYS A 133 9.74 -4.31 -6.81
N VAL A 134 8.52 -4.52 -6.31
CA VAL A 134 7.78 -5.78 -6.48
C VAL A 134 7.31 -5.96 -7.91
N LEU A 135 6.83 -4.89 -8.56
CA LEU A 135 6.47 -4.89 -9.98
C LEU A 135 7.69 -4.95 -10.92
N ARG A 136 8.91 -5.00 -10.36
CA ARG A 136 10.18 -5.08 -11.10
C ARG A 136 10.44 -3.90 -12.03
N ILE A 137 9.86 -2.74 -11.71
CA ILE A 137 10.16 -1.49 -12.42
C ILE A 137 11.61 -1.08 -12.13
N VAL A 138 12.08 -1.33 -10.90
CA VAL A 138 13.46 -1.09 -10.47
C VAL A 138 14.14 -2.37 -9.98
N ARG A 139 15.46 -2.42 -10.17
CA ARG A 139 16.25 -3.64 -9.90
C ARG A 139 16.60 -3.80 -8.42
N SER A 140 16.90 -2.72 -7.70
CA SER A 140 17.36 -2.74 -6.31
C SER A 140 16.47 -1.93 -5.38
N TRP A 141 16.55 -2.21 -4.08
CA TRP A 141 15.86 -1.42 -3.05
C TRP A 141 16.40 0.00 -2.93
N GLY A 142 17.71 0.20 -3.11
CA GLY A 142 18.29 1.53 -3.10
C GLY A 142 17.72 2.43 -4.19
N ILE A 143 17.55 1.91 -5.41
CA ILE A 143 16.91 2.66 -6.51
C ILE A 143 15.41 2.86 -6.24
N ALA A 144 14.74 1.91 -5.56
CA ALA A 144 13.33 2.04 -5.25
C ALA A 144 13.02 3.20 -4.28
N TRP A 145 13.98 3.57 -3.43
CA TRP A 145 13.86 4.66 -2.46
C TRP A 145 14.30 6.03 -2.99
N LEU A 146 14.88 6.09 -4.21
CA LEU A 146 15.31 7.32 -4.88
C LEU A 146 14.24 7.82 -5.86
#